data_AF-A0A453KG05-F1
#
_entry.id   AF-A0A453KG05-F1
#
_cell.length_a   1.000
_cell.length_b   1.000
_cell.length_c   1.000
_cell.angle_alpha   90.00
_cell.angle_beta   90.00
_cell.angle_gamma   90.00
#
_symmetry.space_group_name_H-M   'P 1'
#
loop_
_entity.id
_entity.type
_entity.pdbx_description
1 polymer ?
#
loop_
_entity_poly.entity_id
_entity_poly.type
_entity_poly.pdbx_seq_one_letter_code
_entity_poly.pdbx_strand_id
1 'polypeptide(L)'
;VYINYVGKLQDGKTVHSNGEEKPYKFKLGSEKVMRGWNLGITGMRIGEKRRLTIPPSLCNNGGKSVVELPKDSTIIYEVELVKVR
;
A
#
# COMPACT_ATOMS: atom_id res chain seq x y z
N VAL A 1 -5.83 -3.42 -10.60
CA VAL A 1 -5.49 -1.98 -10.56
C VAL A 1 -3.98 -1.79 -10.63
N TYR A 2 -3.54 -0.60 -11.04
CA TYR A 2 -2.15 -0.18 -11.14
C TYR A 2 -1.98 1.08 -10.29
N ILE A 3 -1.03 1.08 -9.36
CA ILE A 3 -0.80 2.21 -8.47
C ILE A 3 0.68 2.64 -8.47
N ASN A 4 0.92 3.92 -8.22
CA ASN A 4 2.19 4.37 -7.66
C ASN A 4 2.03 4.50 -6.15
N TYR A 5 3.08 4.19 -5.39
CA TYR A 5 3.05 4.29 -3.95
C TYR A 5 4.40 4.60 -3.33
N VAL A 6 4.37 5.30 -2.20
CA VAL A 6 5.49 5.49 -1.28
C VAL A 6 5.00 5.22 0.13
N GLY A 7 5.57 4.23 0.80
CA GLY A 7 5.32 3.84 2.18
C GLY A 7 6.47 4.27 3.09
N LYS A 8 6.15 5.07 4.10
CA LYS A 8 7.08 5.60 5.10
C LYS A 8 6.67 5.19 6.50
N LEU A 9 7.64 4.97 7.39
CA LEU A 9 7.41 4.87 8.82
C LEU A 9 7.01 6.25 9.39
N GLN A 10 6.54 6.26 10.64
CA GLN A 10 6.14 7.51 11.32
C GLN A 10 7.29 8.49 11.53
N ASP A 11 8.52 7.99 11.57
CA ASP A 11 9.76 8.79 11.62
C ASP A 11 10.14 9.40 10.26
N GLY A 12 9.36 9.13 9.20
CA GLY A 12 9.59 9.62 7.85
C GLY A 12 10.49 8.73 6.99
N LYS A 13 11.06 7.65 7.54
CA LYS A 13 11.91 6.72 6.78
C LYS A 13 11.08 5.94 5.76
N THR A 14 11.43 6.07 4.49
CA THR A 14 10.84 5.25 3.42
C THR A 14 11.27 3.79 3.59
N VAL A 15 10.29 2.89 3.64
CA VAL A 15 10.49 1.44 3.77
C VAL A 15 9.95 0.67 2.57
N HIS A 16 9.05 1.27 1.79
CA HIS A 16 8.46 0.64 0.62
C HIS A 16 8.16 1.70 -0.44
N SER A 17 8.49 1.46 -1.70
CA SER A 17 8.17 2.39 -2.79
C SER A 17 8.30 1.66 -4.13
N ASN A 18 7.49 2.02 -5.12
CA ASN A 18 7.78 1.65 -6.50
C ASN A 18 8.66 2.70 -7.22
N GLY A 19 9.00 3.81 -6.57
CA GLY A 19 9.95 4.81 -7.09
C GLY A 19 9.62 5.28 -8.50
N GLU A 20 10.62 5.27 -9.37
CA GLU A 20 10.49 5.53 -10.81
C GLU A 20 10.17 4.27 -11.63
N GLU A 21 9.97 3.12 -10.96
CA GLU A 21 9.59 1.89 -11.65
C GLU A 21 8.14 1.94 -12.15
N LYS A 22 7.77 0.91 -12.92
CA LYS A 22 6.41 0.78 -13.46
C LYS A 22 5.38 0.72 -12.32
N PRO A 23 4.16 1.26 -12.53
CA PRO A 23 3.09 1.17 -11.55
C PRO A 23 2.85 -0.26 -11.08
N TYR A 24 2.77 -0.43 -9.77
CA TYR A 24 2.57 -1.73 -9.16
C TYR A 24 1.19 -2.27 -9.48
N LYS A 25 1.15 -3.47 -10.08
CA LYS A 25 -0.08 -4.14 -10.49
C LYS A 25 -0.51 -5.15 -9.44
N PHE A 26 -1.74 -5.00 -8.97
CA PHE A 26 -2.39 -6.02 -8.13
C PHE A 26 -3.89 -6.14 -8.40
N LYS A 27 -4.49 -7.23 -7.93
CA LYS A 27 -5.94 -7.44 -7.96
C LYS A 27 -6.55 -6.90 -6.67
N LEU A 28 -7.36 -5.84 -6.78
CA LEU A 28 -8.09 -5.28 -5.65
C LEU A 28 -9.11 -6.31 -5.12
N GLY A 29 -9.20 -6.45 -3.80
CA GLY A 29 -10.02 -7.47 -3.13
C GLY A 29 -9.36 -8.85 -3.03
N SER A 30 -8.11 -9.01 -3.49
CA SER A 30 -7.37 -10.26 -3.33
C SER A 30 -6.78 -10.38 -1.92
N GLU A 31 -6.79 -11.59 -1.36
CA GLU A 31 -6.13 -11.92 -0.10
C GLU A 31 -4.60 -11.86 -0.15
N LYS A 32 -4.03 -11.83 -1.36
CA LYS A 32 -2.57 -11.74 -1.59
C LYS A 32 -2.02 -10.32 -1.46
N VAL A 33 -2.86 -9.36 -1.08
CA VAL A 33 -2.53 -7.94 -0.99
C VAL A 33 -2.76 -7.46 0.42
N MET A 34 -1.96 -6.50 0.87
CA MET A 34 -2.11 -5.84 2.15
C MET A 34 -3.55 -5.40 2.39
N ARG A 35 -4.15 -5.80 3.51
CA ARG A 35 -5.56 -5.52 3.81
C ARG A 35 -5.84 -4.01 3.84
N GLY A 36 -4.90 -3.21 4.36
CA GLY A 36 -4.98 -1.75 4.33
C GLY A 36 -5.07 -1.16 2.92
N TRP A 37 -4.43 -1.76 1.91
CA TRP A 37 -4.56 -1.34 0.52
C TRP A 37 -5.92 -1.71 -0.06
N ASN A 38 -6.42 -2.92 0.21
CA ASN A 38 -7.77 -3.30 -0.23
C ASN A 38 -8.82 -2.32 0.30
N LEU A 39 -8.73 -1.94 1.58
CA LEU A 39 -9.66 -0.97 2.18
C LEU A 39 -9.44 0.45 1.64
N GLY A 40 -8.20 0.94 1.62
CA GLY A 40 -7.90 2.33 1.31
C GLY A 40 -8.02 2.72 -0.16
N ILE A 41 -7.79 1.77 -1.07
CA ILE A 41 -7.83 2.00 -2.53
C ILE A 41 -9.23 1.75 -3.11
N THR A 42 -10.09 1.02 -2.39
CA THR A 42 -11.48 0.83 -2.80
C THR A 42 -12.17 2.19 -2.96
N GLY A 43 -12.86 2.35 -4.10
CA GLY A 43 -13.56 3.58 -4.45
C GLY A 43 -12.67 4.73 -4.93
N MET A 44 -11.35 4.55 -5.09
CA MET A 44 -10.50 5.54 -5.75
C MET A 44 -10.85 5.68 -7.23
N ARG A 45 -10.74 6.88 -7.77
CA ARG A 45 -10.80 7.17 -9.21
C ARG A 45 -9.39 7.24 -9.82
N ILE A 46 -9.28 6.98 -11.12
CA ILE A 46 -8.00 7.11 -11.83
C ILE A 46 -7.48 8.55 -11.71
N GLY A 47 -6.21 8.72 -11.38
CA GLY A 47 -5.55 10.00 -11.09
C GLY A 47 -5.70 10.48 -9.65
N GLU A 48 -6.53 9.82 -8.83
CA GLU A 48 -6.71 10.20 -7.44
C GLU A 48 -5.48 9.81 -6.61
N LYS A 49 -5.10 10.71 -5.69
CA LYS A 49 -4.05 10.48 -4.69
C LYS A 49 -4.66 10.39 -3.31
N ARG A 50 -4.23 9.41 -2.51
CA ARG A 50 -4.65 9.23 -1.11
C ARG A 50 -3.46 9.01 -0.20
N ARG A 51 -3.60 9.45 1.05
CA ARG A 51 -2.70 9.08 2.14
C ARG A 51 -3.40 8.07 3.04
N LEU A 52 -2.79 6.90 3.22
CA LEU A 52 -3.30 5.77 3.99
C LEU A 52 -2.38 5.53 5.19
N THR A 53 -2.91 5.66 6.40
CA THR A 53 -2.21 5.23 7.62
C THR A 53 -2.59 3.79 7.93
N ILE A 54 -1.65 2.87 7.76
CA ILE A 54 -1.88 1.43 7.84
C ILE A 54 -1.20 0.88 9.11
N PRO A 55 -1.98 0.50 10.14
CA PRO A 55 -1.43 -0.14 11.33
C PRO A 55 -0.92 -1.56 11.01
N PRO A 56 -0.05 -2.13 11.86
CA PRO A 56 0.53 -3.47 11.69
C PRO A 56 -0.49 -4.57 11.43
N SER A 57 -1.64 -4.50 12.11
CA SER A 57 -2.75 -5.46 11.97
C SER A 57 -3.37 -5.49 10.57
N LEU A 58 -3.16 -4.44 9.76
CA LEU A 58 -3.63 -4.34 8.38
C LEU A 58 -2.51 -4.49 7.34
N CYS A 59 -1.26 -4.62 7.79
CA CYS A 59 -0.10 -4.88 6.93
C CYS A 59 -0.03 -6.35 6.45
N ASN A 60 -0.69 -7.26 7.16
CA ASN A 60 -0.68 -8.69 6.89
C ASN A 60 -2.10 -9.24 6.76
N ASN A 61 -2.27 -10.30 5.98
CA ASN A 61 -3.53 -11.03 5.82
C ASN A 61 -3.44 -12.45 6.41
N GLY A 62 -2.71 -12.62 7.52
CA GLY A 62 -2.52 -13.91 8.19
C GLY A 62 -1.39 -14.79 7.65
N GLY A 63 -0.55 -14.27 6.75
CA GLY A 63 0.62 -14.97 6.17
C GLY A 63 1.96 -14.38 6.64
N LYS A 64 3.08 -14.70 5.96
CA LYS A 64 4.32 -13.92 6.14
C LYS A 64 4.11 -12.53 5.55
N SER A 65 4.41 -11.49 6.32
CA SER A 65 4.46 -10.12 5.81
C SER A 65 5.39 -10.08 4.59
N VAL A 66 4.95 -9.49 3.48
CA VAL A 66 5.77 -9.36 2.25
C VAL A 66 6.97 -8.44 2.50
N VAL A 67 6.91 -7.65 3.57
CA VAL A 67 7.95 -6.72 3.99
C VAL A 67 8.34 -7.05 5.44
N GLU A 68 9.64 -7.21 5.68
CA GLU A 68 10.21 -7.19 7.02
C GLU A 68 10.05 -5.79 7.60
N LEU A 69 8.98 -5.61 8.36
CA LEU A 69 8.72 -4.38 9.09
C LEU A 69 9.19 -4.59 10.53
N PRO A 70 9.72 -3.54 11.19
CA PRO A 70 9.90 -3.60 12.63
C PRO A 70 8.56 -3.98 13.27
N LYS A 71 8.59 -4.84 14.30
CA LYS A 71 7.39 -5.25 15.03
C LYS A 71 6.55 -4.01 15.39
N ASP A 72 5.25 -4.12 15.18
CA ASP A 72 4.27 -3.10 15.55
C ASP A 72 4.42 -1.72 14.88
N SER A 73 5.13 -1.64 13.75
CA SER A 73 5.27 -0.38 13.00
C SER A 73 4.06 -0.02 12.14
N THR A 74 3.54 1.20 12.32
CA THR A 74 2.53 1.80 11.44
C THR A 74 3.21 2.42 10.22
N ILE A 75 2.67 2.17 9.02
CA ILE A 75 3.18 2.73 7.76
C ILE A 75 2.19 3.73 7.21
N ILE A 76 2.71 4.87 6.78
CA ILE A 76 1.99 5.90 6.07
C ILE A 76 2.30 5.75 4.58
N TYR A 77 1.29 5.35 3.81
CA TYR A 77 1.37 5.24 2.36
C TYR A 77 0.78 6.46 1.68
N GLU A 78 1.50 7.04 0.73
CA GLU A 78 0.95 7.91 -0.30
C GLU A 78 0.74 7.05 -1.54
N VAL A 79 -0.49 6.97 -2.03
CA VAL A 79 -0.88 6.13 -3.17
C VAL A 79 -1.53 6.96 -4.26
N GLU A 80 -1.27 6.62 -5.51
CA GLU A 80 -1.92 7.21 -6.69
C GLU A 80 -2.48 6.09 -7.55
N LEU A 81 -3.77 6.16 -7.91
CA LEU A 81 -4.39 5.18 -8.79
C LEU A 81 -4.12 5.54 -10.25
N VAL A 82 -3.20 4.83 -10.89
CA VAL A 82 -2.78 5.11 -12.28
C VAL A 82 -3.73 4.50 -13.30
N LYS A 83 -4.25 3.29 -13.03
CA LYS A 83 -5.12 2.58 -13.98
C LYS A 83 -5.99 1.51 -13.31
N VAL A 84 -7.21 1.35 -13.81
CA VAL A 84 -8.08 0.20 -13.52
C VAL A 84 -8.12 -0.72 -14.75
N ARG A 85 -8.00 -2.02 -14.53
CA ARG A 85 -8.11 -3.08 -15.56
C ARG A 85 -8.75 -4.29 -14.92
#